data_AF-A0A2V6WDI2-F1
#
_entry.id   AF-A0A2V6WDI2-F1
#
_cell.length_a   1.000
_cell.length_b   1.000
_cell.length_c   1.000
_cell.angle_alpha   90.00
_cell.angle_beta   90.00
_cell.angle_gamma   90.00
#
_symmetry.space_group_name_H-M   'P 1'
#
loop_
_entity.id
_entity.type
_entity.pdbx_description
1 polymer ?
#
loop_
_entity_poly.entity_id
_entity_poly.type
_entity_poly.pdbx_seq_one_letter_code
_entity_poly.pdbx_strand_id
1 'polypeptide(L)'
;MAFPQEKLEGAAASIEDMVGSGPPAAPAPAPPARKPEGRAPEPARRWLAWFRPAVVEAQEVPEIRTKTPEVMAAIESRGKRRPELEAAARTGCLGENKEGLVDARPGQSCPPTLGQLVAAENADRMFLYKTLVAQNSMPAGDITRVQAAFAKVRREKAAPGTWIQLENGQWIRK
;
A
#
# COMPACT_ATOMS: atom_id res chain seq x y z
N MET A 1 16.93 -4.28 3.61
CA MET A 1 16.18 -4.76 4.79
C MET A 1 14.86 -5.34 4.32
N ALA A 2 14.43 -6.48 4.87
CA ALA A 2 13.11 -7.03 4.56
C ALA A 2 12.07 -6.44 5.52
N PHE A 3 10.96 -5.92 4.99
CA PHE A 3 9.87 -5.40 5.82
C PHE A 3 8.91 -6.53 6.21
N PRO A 4 8.26 -6.49 7.39
CA PRO A 4 7.16 -7.38 7.72
C PRO A 4 6.00 -7.26 6.72
N GLN A 5 5.25 -8.34 6.50
CA GLN A 5 4.12 -8.34 5.57
C GLN A 5 3.05 -7.29 5.93
N GLU A 6 2.74 -7.17 7.22
CA GLU A 6 1.82 -6.16 7.79
C GLU A 6 2.17 -4.72 7.35
N LYS A 7 3.47 -4.39 7.30
CA LYS A 7 3.95 -3.07 6.89
C LYS A 7 3.75 -2.84 5.39
N LEU A 8 4.00 -3.86 4.56
CA LEU A 8 3.75 -3.80 3.12
C LEU A 8 2.26 -3.59 2.83
N GLU A 9 1.39 -4.28 3.56
CA GLU A 9 -0.07 -4.15 3.43
C GLU A 9 -0.56 -2.78 3.91
N GLY A 10 -0.04 -2.26 5.02
CA GLY A 10 -0.33 -0.91 5.49
C GLY A 10 0.09 0.18 4.49
N ALA A 11 1.28 0.03 3.88
CA ALA A 11 1.74 0.94 2.83
C ALA A 11 0.86 0.84 1.57
N ALA A 12 0.49 -0.37 1.15
CA ALA A 12 -0.42 -0.58 0.03
C ALA A 12 -1.80 0.04 0.29
N ALA A 13 -2.37 -0.17 1.48
CA ALA A 13 -3.65 0.42 1.89
C ALA A 13 -3.61 1.94 1.81
N SER A 14 -2.58 2.57 2.40
CA SER A 14 -2.39 4.02 2.38
C SER A 14 -2.25 4.57 0.96
N ILE A 15 -1.51 3.89 0.09
CA ILE A 15 -1.37 4.31 -1.32
C ILE A 15 -2.69 4.19 -2.08
N GLU A 16 -3.43 3.09 -1.93
CA GLU A 16 -4.73 2.95 -2.60
C GLU A 16 -5.77 3.97 -2.10
N ASP A 17 -5.68 4.37 -0.83
CA ASP A 17 -6.52 5.46 -0.30
C ASP A 17 -6.15 6.80 -0.95
N MET A 18 -4.87 7.11 -1.11
CA MET A 18 -4.43 8.33 -1.81
C MET A 18 -4.82 8.34 -3.30
N VAL A 19 -4.79 7.18 -3.98
CA VAL A 19 -5.31 7.07 -5.35
C VAL A 19 -6.80 7.40 -5.39
N GLY A 20 -7.53 7.09 -4.31
CA GLY A 20 -8.96 7.27 -4.25
C GLY A 20 -9.48 8.61 -3.77
N SER A 21 -8.74 9.25 -2.87
CA SER A 21 -9.08 10.56 -2.31
C SER A 21 -8.33 11.71 -3.00
N GLY A 22 -7.37 11.39 -3.89
CA GLY A 22 -6.36 12.33 -4.35
C GLY A 22 -5.21 12.46 -3.33
N PRO A 23 -4.06 13.05 -3.73
CA PRO A 23 -2.99 13.35 -2.78
C PRO A 23 -3.55 14.23 -1.66
N PRO A 24 -3.21 13.98 -0.39
CA PRO A 24 -3.58 14.90 0.67
C PRO A 24 -3.03 16.28 0.31
N ALA A 25 -3.85 17.33 0.40
CA ALA A 25 -3.33 18.69 0.47
C ALA A 25 -2.26 18.72 1.56
N ALA A 26 -1.16 19.45 1.32
CA ALA A 26 -0.01 19.55 2.22
C ALA A 26 -0.47 19.61 3.69
N PRO A 27 0.12 18.79 4.59
CA PRO A 27 -0.41 18.67 5.94
C PRO A 27 -0.40 20.05 6.62
N ALA A 28 -1.54 20.42 7.19
CA ALA A 28 -1.57 21.45 8.22
C ALA A 28 -0.58 21.05 9.34
N PRO A 29 0.16 22.01 9.93
CA PRO A 29 1.15 21.70 10.96
C PRO A 29 0.50 20.89 12.08
N ALA A 30 1.16 19.79 12.46
CA ALA A 30 0.72 18.98 13.58
C ALA A 30 0.61 19.88 14.83
N PRO A 31 -0.47 19.79 15.62
CA PRO A 31 -0.54 20.48 16.90
C PRO A 31 0.62 20.00 17.78
N PRO A 32 1.26 20.90 18.56
CA PRO A 32 2.43 20.54 19.34
C PRO A 32 2.10 19.40 20.29
N ALA A 33 2.98 18.40 20.31
CA ALA A 33 2.93 17.30 21.27
C ALA A 33 2.88 17.89 22.69
N ARG A 34 1.80 17.59 23.42
CA ARG A 34 1.75 17.86 24.86
C ARG A 34 2.80 16.99 25.53
N LYS A 35 3.84 17.62 26.07
CA LYS A 35 4.75 16.97 27.02
C LYS A 35 3.91 16.55 28.24
N PRO A 36 4.03 15.32 28.76
CA PRO A 36 3.58 15.05 30.12
C PRO A 36 4.53 15.81 31.06
N GLU A 37 4.06 16.93 31.57
CA GLU A 37 4.70 17.67 32.65
C GLU A 37 4.47 16.94 33.97
N GLY A 38 5.57 16.68 34.69
CA GLY A 38 5.59 16.73 36.15
C GLY A 38 5.26 15.43 36.91
N ARG A 39 6.30 14.66 37.23
CA ARG A 39 6.42 14.11 38.59
C ARG A 39 7.79 14.47 39.16
N ALA A 40 7.76 15.21 40.26
CA ALA A 40 8.91 15.73 40.99
C ALA A 40 9.77 14.59 41.59
N PRO A 41 11.03 14.87 41.98
CA PRO A 41 12.03 13.87 42.31
C PRO A 41 11.91 13.45 43.78
N GLU A 42 12.17 12.18 44.09
CA GLU A 42 12.58 11.78 45.43
C GLU A 42 13.84 10.90 45.40
N PRO A 43 14.82 11.20 46.28
CA PRO A 43 16.09 10.50 46.36
C PRO A 43 16.00 9.28 47.26
N ALA A 44 17.00 8.40 47.14
CA ALA A 44 17.27 7.23 47.98
C ALA A 44 16.46 5.96 47.66
N ARG A 45 17.07 5.09 46.84
CA ARG A 45 17.45 3.75 47.30
C ARG A 45 18.43 3.09 46.32
N ARG A 46 19.70 3.31 46.63
CA ARG A 46 20.88 2.64 46.09
C ARG A 46 21.00 1.27 46.76
N TRP A 47 20.40 0.20 46.19
CA TRP A 47 20.68 -1.22 46.51
C TRP A 47 19.86 -2.20 45.64
N LEU A 48 20.19 -2.42 44.36
CA LEU A 48 19.98 -3.71 43.63
C LEU A 48 20.45 -3.49 42.18
N ALA A 49 21.75 -3.60 41.94
CA ALA A 49 22.37 -3.29 40.65
C ALA A 49 22.93 -4.54 39.93
N TRP A 50 22.40 -5.74 40.17
CA TRP A 50 23.04 -6.98 39.69
C TRP A 50 22.20 -7.79 38.69
N PHE A 51 20.92 -7.47 38.49
CA PHE A 51 20.10 -8.13 37.48
C PHE A 51 19.15 -7.12 36.82
N ARG A 52 19.68 -6.31 35.90
CA ARG A 52 18.84 -5.70 34.86
C ARG A 52 18.79 -6.69 33.71
N PRO A 53 17.64 -7.28 33.35
CA PRO A 53 17.52 -7.88 32.03
C PRO A 53 17.83 -6.77 31.04
N ALA A 54 18.74 -7.02 30.09
CA ALA A 54 18.93 -6.15 28.96
C ALA A 54 17.56 -5.97 28.31
N VAL A 55 17.01 -4.76 28.38
CA VAL A 55 15.89 -4.39 27.52
C VAL A 55 16.47 -4.49 26.12
N VAL A 56 16.16 -5.58 25.43
CA VAL A 56 16.41 -5.69 24.00
C VAL A 56 15.53 -4.60 23.40
N GLU A 57 16.14 -3.47 23.02
CA GLU A 57 15.44 -2.47 22.23
C GLU A 57 14.92 -3.18 20.98
N ALA A 58 13.61 -3.35 20.91
CA ALA A 58 12.96 -3.84 19.71
C ALA A 58 13.37 -2.89 18.59
N GLN A 59 14.19 -3.39 17.66
CA GLN A 59 14.65 -2.58 16.54
C GLN A 59 13.42 -2.14 15.75
N GLU A 60 13.08 -0.85 15.82
CA GLU A 60 11.95 -0.30 15.09
C GLU A 60 12.23 -0.41 13.60
N VAL A 61 11.45 -1.23 12.90
CA VAL A 61 11.48 -1.28 11.44
C VAL A 61 11.00 0.09 10.93
N PRO A 62 11.77 0.79 10.07
CA PRO A 62 11.40 2.11 9.59
C PRO A 62 10.06 2.09 8.85
N GLU A 63 9.42 3.25 8.74
CA GLU A 63 8.21 3.37 7.95
C GLU A 63 8.52 3.33 6.44
N ILE A 64 7.65 2.70 5.66
CA ILE A 64 7.80 2.64 4.21
C ILE A 64 7.53 4.02 3.61
N ARG A 65 8.43 4.47 2.74
CA ARG A 65 8.34 5.73 2.01
C ARG A 65 7.25 5.65 0.94
N THR A 66 6.04 6.11 1.28
CA THR A 66 4.86 6.10 0.40
C THR A 66 4.53 7.46 -0.22
N LYS A 67 5.31 8.52 0.07
CA LYS A 67 5.04 9.91 -0.34
C LYS A 67 6.23 10.59 -1.01
N THR A 68 7.08 9.81 -1.68
CA THR A 68 8.16 10.38 -2.49
C THR A 68 7.59 10.98 -3.79
N PRO A 69 8.26 11.95 -4.42
CA PRO A 69 7.76 12.57 -5.65
C PRO A 69 7.40 11.56 -6.75
N GLU A 70 8.19 10.51 -6.92
CA GLU A 70 7.95 9.45 -7.91
C GLU A 70 6.71 8.61 -7.56
N VAL A 71 6.53 8.26 -6.29
CA VAL A 71 5.34 7.54 -5.82
C VAL A 71 4.09 8.40 -5.99
N MET A 72 4.16 9.70 -5.65
CA MET A 72 3.05 10.63 -5.79
C MET A 72 2.66 10.84 -7.25
N ALA A 73 3.63 10.94 -8.18
CA ALA A 73 3.35 11.04 -9.61
C ALA A 73 2.56 9.82 -10.14
N ALA A 74 2.93 8.61 -9.71
CA ALA A 74 2.19 7.40 -10.05
C ALA A 74 0.78 7.39 -9.43
N ILE A 75 0.63 7.83 -8.17
CA ILE A 75 -0.67 7.94 -7.50
C ILE A 75 -1.61 8.89 -8.25
N GLU A 76 -1.13 10.08 -8.62
CA GLU A 76 -1.92 11.09 -9.34
C GLU A 76 -2.34 10.60 -10.72
N SER A 77 -1.40 9.99 -11.46
CA SER A 77 -1.66 9.40 -12.78
C SER A 77 -2.74 8.31 -12.70
N ARG A 78 -2.66 7.42 -11.71
CA ARG A 78 -3.68 6.38 -11.44
C ARG A 78 -5.02 6.97 -11.02
N GLY A 79 -5.01 7.98 -10.15
CA GLY A 79 -6.23 8.67 -9.70
C GLY A 79 -7.06 9.22 -10.86
N LYS A 80 -6.41 9.77 -11.91
CA LYS A 80 -7.08 10.27 -13.12
C LYS A 80 -7.81 9.17 -13.91
N ARG A 81 -7.29 7.94 -13.93
CA ARG A 81 -7.88 6.80 -14.67
C ARG A 81 -8.88 5.98 -13.84
N ARG A 82 -8.91 6.17 -12.52
CA ARG A 82 -9.76 5.39 -11.62
C ARG A 82 -11.24 5.34 -12.04
N PRO A 83 -11.89 6.45 -12.46
CA PRO A 83 -13.30 6.39 -12.87
C PRO A 83 -13.54 5.46 -14.07
N GLU A 84 -12.64 5.45 -15.07
CA GLU A 84 -12.76 4.60 -16.25
C GLU A 84 -12.51 3.12 -15.88
N LEU A 85 -11.53 2.85 -15.02
CA LEU A 85 -11.26 1.51 -14.48
C LEU A 85 -12.46 0.96 -13.71
N GLU A 86 -13.06 1.77 -12.83
CA GLU A 86 -14.25 1.36 -12.07
C GLU A 86 -15.45 1.07 -12.98
N ALA A 87 -15.67 1.90 -14.01
CA ALA A 87 -16.74 1.67 -14.97
C ALA A 87 -16.55 0.34 -15.72
N ALA A 88 -15.33 0.06 -16.19
CA ALA A 88 -14.99 -1.21 -16.83
C ALA A 88 -15.07 -2.41 -15.87
N ALA A 89 -14.71 -2.23 -14.59
CA ALA A 89 -14.84 -3.28 -13.58
C ALA A 89 -16.31 -3.66 -13.34
N ARG A 90 -17.20 -2.67 -13.26
CA ARG A 90 -18.65 -2.87 -13.04
C ARG A 90 -19.31 -3.68 -14.16
N THR A 91 -18.87 -3.50 -15.41
CA THR A 91 -19.35 -4.28 -16.57
C THR A 91 -18.66 -5.64 -16.70
N GLY A 92 -17.76 -5.98 -15.78
CA GLY A 92 -17.02 -7.24 -15.75
C GLY A 92 -15.92 -7.32 -16.80
N CYS A 93 -15.47 -6.19 -17.34
CA CYS A 93 -14.50 -6.10 -18.44
C CYS A 93 -13.04 -6.14 -17.98
N LEU A 94 -12.81 -6.02 -16.68
CA LEU A 94 -11.50 -6.20 -16.08
C LEU A 94 -11.61 -6.82 -14.69
N GLY A 95 -10.48 -7.27 -14.16
CA GLY A 95 -10.34 -7.76 -12.80
C GLY A 95 -8.93 -7.60 -12.25
N GLU A 96 -8.83 -7.71 -10.94
CA GLU A 96 -7.56 -7.63 -10.21
C GLU A 96 -6.94 -9.03 -10.08
N ASN A 97 -5.73 -9.22 -10.58
CA ASN A 97 -5.03 -10.49 -10.52
C ASN A 97 -4.25 -10.67 -9.19
N LYS A 98 -3.66 -11.85 -8.96
CA LYS A 98 -2.98 -12.17 -7.69
C LYS A 98 -1.69 -11.37 -7.46
N GLU A 99 -1.18 -10.70 -8.49
CA GLU A 99 0.02 -9.87 -8.46
C GLU A 99 -0.32 -8.38 -8.27
N GLY A 100 -1.61 -8.07 -8.11
CA GLY A 100 -2.09 -6.69 -7.97
C GLY A 100 -2.02 -5.94 -9.30
N LEU A 101 -2.09 -6.63 -10.43
CA LEU A 101 -2.23 -6.04 -11.76
C LEU A 101 -3.66 -6.22 -12.27
N VAL A 102 -4.01 -5.47 -13.29
CA VAL A 102 -5.32 -5.55 -13.95
C VAL A 102 -5.23 -6.48 -15.15
N ASP A 103 -6.17 -7.41 -15.25
CA ASP A 103 -6.36 -8.25 -16.44
C ASP A 103 -7.70 -7.95 -17.11
N ALA A 104 -7.71 -7.91 -18.44
CA ALA A 104 -8.94 -7.83 -19.21
C ALA A 104 -9.78 -9.10 -19.05
N ARG A 105 -11.12 -8.94 -19.03
CA ARG A 105 -12.09 -10.01 -18.79
C ARG A 105 -13.23 -9.93 -19.81
N PRO A 106 -13.88 -11.06 -20.16
CA PRO A 106 -15.02 -11.05 -21.09
C PRO A 106 -16.28 -10.51 -20.39
N GLY A 107 -16.39 -9.18 -20.33
CA GLY A 107 -17.54 -8.46 -19.80
C GLY A 107 -18.58 -8.14 -20.86
N GLN A 108 -19.68 -7.49 -20.45
CA GLN A 108 -20.86 -7.28 -21.31
C GLN A 108 -20.72 -6.09 -22.27
N SER A 109 -20.05 -5.01 -21.84
CA SER A 109 -19.94 -3.75 -22.58
C SER A 109 -18.55 -3.16 -22.41
N CYS A 110 -17.54 -3.85 -22.92
CA CYS A 110 -16.14 -3.45 -22.72
C CYS A 110 -15.77 -2.28 -23.62
N PRO A 111 -15.13 -1.22 -23.07
CA PRO A 111 -14.77 -0.07 -23.88
C PRO A 111 -13.69 -0.46 -24.89
N PRO A 112 -13.68 0.14 -26.10
CA PRO A 112 -12.65 -0.12 -27.10
C PRO A 112 -11.24 0.28 -26.60
N THR A 113 -11.16 1.20 -25.64
CA THR A 113 -9.94 1.67 -24.98
C THR A 113 -9.41 0.71 -23.90
N LEU A 114 -10.12 -0.40 -23.60
CA LEU A 114 -9.79 -1.29 -22.47
C LEU A 114 -8.32 -1.73 -22.47
N GLY A 115 -7.77 -2.11 -23.61
CA GLY A 115 -6.37 -2.55 -23.69
C GLY A 115 -5.38 -1.43 -23.31
N GLN A 116 -5.64 -0.20 -23.73
CA GLN A 116 -4.80 0.96 -23.39
C GLN A 116 -4.94 1.31 -21.91
N LEU A 117 -6.16 1.24 -21.38
CA LEU A 117 -6.46 1.48 -19.98
C LEU A 117 -5.72 0.49 -19.07
N VAL A 118 -5.80 -0.80 -19.39
CA VAL A 118 -5.10 -1.88 -18.66
C VAL A 118 -3.58 -1.69 -18.75
N ALA A 119 -3.04 -1.42 -19.94
CA ALA A 119 -1.61 -1.22 -20.12
C ALA A 119 -1.08 -0.03 -19.33
N ALA A 120 -1.78 1.12 -19.36
CA ALA A 120 -1.39 2.32 -18.62
C ALA A 120 -1.46 2.11 -17.11
N GLU A 121 -2.51 1.47 -16.60
CA GLU A 121 -2.64 1.17 -15.17
C GLU A 121 -1.54 0.20 -14.70
N ASN A 122 -1.27 -0.86 -15.46
CA ASN A 122 -0.23 -1.82 -15.10
C ASN A 122 1.18 -1.23 -15.20
N ALA A 123 1.43 -0.31 -16.13
CA ALA A 123 2.70 0.41 -16.22
C ALA A 123 2.96 1.21 -14.93
N ASP A 124 1.98 1.98 -14.46
CA ASP A 124 2.11 2.77 -13.23
C ASP A 124 2.21 1.89 -11.99
N ARG A 125 1.48 0.78 -11.91
CA ARG A 125 1.59 -0.17 -10.79
C ARG A 125 2.97 -0.83 -10.74
N MET A 126 3.49 -1.28 -11.88
CA MET A 126 4.84 -1.87 -11.92
C MET A 126 5.93 -0.85 -11.62
N PHE A 127 5.77 0.39 -12.10
CA PHE A 127 6.66 1.49 -11.73
C PHE A 127 6.63 1.72 -10.21
N LEU A 128 5.43 1.85 -9.63
CA LEU A 128 5.23 2.02 -8.20
C LEU A 128 5.90 0.91 -7.38
N TYR A 129 5.70 -0.36 -7.74
CA TYR A 129 6.28 -1.49 -6.99
C TYR A 129 7.81 -1.47 -7.01
N LYS A 130 8.40 -1.22 -8.18
CA LYS A 130 9.86 -1.11 -8.32
C LYS A 130 10.41 0.07 -7.53
N THR A 131 9.73 1.22 -7.56
CA THR A 131 10.10 2.42 -6.82
C THR A 131 10.06 2.18 -5.31
N LEU A 132 9.03 1.51 -4.80
CA LEU A 132 8.93 1.16 -3.38
C LEU A 132 10.08 0.23 -2.95
N VAL A 133 10.39 -0.80 -3.73
CA VAL A 133 11.52 -1.70 -3.46
C VAL A 133 12.84 -0.93 -3.40
N ALA A 134 13.10 -0.10 -4.41
CA ALA A 134 14.35 0.66 -4.52
C ALA A 134 14.50 1.72 -3.41
N GLN A 135 13.51 2.59 -3.22
CA GLN A 135 13.61 3.73 -2.30
C GLN A 135 13.60 3.33 -0.82
N ASN A 136 13.15 2.12 -0.51
CA ASN A 136 13.15 1.55 0.84
C ASN A 136 14.27 0.51 1.07
N SER A 137 15.21 0.39 0.12
CA SER A 137 16.35 -0.55 0.24
C SER A 137 15.90 -1.99 0.52
N MET A 138 14.79 -2.40 -0.09
CA MET A 138 14.29 -3.77 -0.03
C MET A 138 15.14 -4.67 -0.96
N PRO A 139 15.36 -5.95 -0.62
CA PRO A 139 15.89 -6.92 -1.56
C PRO A 139 15.06 -6.95 -2.86
N ALA A 140 15.70 -7.13 -4.01
CA ALA A 140 14.99 -7.19 -5.30
C ALA A 140 13.89 -8.29 -5.33
N GLY A 141 14.09 -9.39 -4.61
CA GLY A 141 13.12 -10.47 -4.47
C GLY A 141 11.84 -10.10 -3.69
N ASP A 142 11.83 -9.00 -2.93
CA ASP A 142 10.63 -8.55 -2.20
C ASP A 142 9.55 -7.96 -3.12
N ILE A 143 9.83 -7.77 -4.42
CA ILE A 143 8.84 -7.26 -5.39
C ILE A 143 7.57 -8.11 -5.40
N THR A 144 7.68 -9.44 -5.28
CA THR A 144 6.52 -10.35 -5.26
C THR A 144 5.69 -10.17 -4.00
N ARG A 145 6.32 -9.84 -2.87
CA ARG A 145 5.65 -9.56 -1.60
C ARG A 145 4.93 -8.22 -1.62
N VAL A 146 5.55 -7.21 -2.25
CA VAL A 146 4.90 -5.92 -2.52
C VAL A 146 3.67 -6.13 -3.41
N GLN A 147 3.80 -6.84 -4.52
CA GLN A 147 2.69 -7.20 -5.41
C GLN A 147 1.55 -7.91 -4.66
N ALA A 148 1.88 -8.93 -3.86
CA ALA A 148 0.90 -9.67 -3.06
C ALA A 148 0.17 -8.78 -2.03
N ALA A 149 0.89 -7.86 -1.38
CA ALA A 149 0.29 -6.91 -0.43
C ALA A 149 -0.73 -6.00 -1.12
N PHE A 150 -0.38 -5.44 -2.28
CA PHE A 150 -1.31 -4.64 -3.08
C PHE A 150 -2.50 -5.46 -3.61
N ALA A 151 -2.25 -6.68 -4.08
CA ALA A 151 -3.30 -7.57 -4.54
C ALA A 151 -4.33 -7.84 -3.44
N LYS A 152 -3.86 -8.16 -2.23
CA LYS A 152 -4.70 -8.40 -1.05
C LYS A 152 -5.57 -7.18 -0.73
N VAL A 153 -4.95 -6.01 -0.57
CA VAL A 153 -5.65 -4.75 -0.27
C VAL A 153 -6.71 -4.44 -1.32
N ARG A 154 -6.39 -4.59 -2.62
CA ARG A 154 -7.37 -4.32 -3.69
C ARG A 154 -8.49 -5.35 -3.73
N ARG A 155 -8.22 -6.64 -3.48
CA ARG A 155 -9.27 -7.65 -3.32
C ARG A 155 -10.23 -7.31 -2.17
N GLU A 156 -9.69 -6.88 -1.04
CA GLU A 156 -10.48 -6.46 0.13
C GLU A 156 -11.33 -5.22 -0.18
N LYS A 157 -10.78 -4.25 -0.91
CA LYS A 157 -11.48 -3.01 -1.32
C LYS A 157 -12.38 -3.16 -2.55
N ALA A 158 -12.27 -4.26 -3.31
CA ALA A 158 -13.03 -4.48 -4.53
C ALA A 158 -14.55 -4.42 -4.28
N ALA A 159 -15.29 -3.78 -5.18
CA ALA A 159 -16.75 -3.71 -5.09
C ALA A 159 -17.40 -5.07 -5.38
N PRO A 160 -18.57 -5.38 -4.80
CA PRO A 160 -19.36 -6.53 -5.22
C PRO A 160 -19.62 -6.51 -6.73
N GLY A 161 -19.62 -7.67 -7.35
CA GLY A 161 -19.76 -7.89 -8.78
C GLY A 161 -18.47 -7.70 -9.60
N THR A 162 -17.31 -7.47 -8.98
CA THR A 162 -16.02 -7.30 -9.70
C THR A 162 -15.19 -8.58 -9.71
N TRP A 163 -14.40 -8.77 -10.77
CA TRP A 163 -13.51 -9.91 -10.90
C TRP A 163 -12.26 -9.73 -10.04
N ILE A 164 -11.93 -10.75 -9.24
CA ILE A 164 -10.68 -10.83 -8.49
C ILE A 164 -10.07 -12.22 -8.65
N GLN A 165 -8.75 -12.30 -8.66
CA GLN A 165 -8.02 -13.56 -8.64
C GLN A 165 -7.50 -13.84 -7.23
N LEU A 166 -7.88 -14.99 -6.69
CA LEU A 166 -7.38 -15.51 -5.44
C LEU A 166 -5.90 -15.92 -5.56
N GLU A 167 -5.25 -16.13 -4.42
CA GLU A 167 -3.85 -16.50 -4.29
C GLU A 167 -3.52 -17.82 -5.01
N ASN A 168 -4.50 -18.75 -5.04
CA ASN A 168 -4.40 -20.02 -5.76
C ASN A 168 -4.57 -19.87 -7.30
N GLY A 169 -4.78 -18.65 -7.81
CA GLY A 169 -4.96 -18.36 -9.22
C GLY A 169 -6.41 -18.47 -9.72
N GLN A 170 -7.36 -18.88 -8.87
CA GLN A 170 -8.77 -18.96 -9.21
C GLN A 170 -9.36 -17.55 -9.34
N TRP A 171 -10.07 -17.32 -10.43
CA TRP A 171 -10.87 -16.12 -10.62
C TRP A 171 -12.24 -16.30 -9.99
N ILE A 172 -12.66 -15.33 -9.19
CA ILE A 172 -14.01 -15.25 -8.64
C ILE A 172 -14.60 -13.88 -8.90
N ARG A 173 -15.92 -13.79 -8.83
CA ARG A 173 -16.64 -12.52 -8.81
C ARG A 173 -17.04 -12.27 -7.36
N LYS A 174 -16.48 -11.22 -6.76
CA LYS A 174 -16.80 -10.81 -5.38
C LYS A 174 -18.26 -10.40 -5.28
#